data_AF-A0A498T0S5-F1
#
_entry.id   AF-A0A498T0S5-F1
#
_cell.length_a   1.000
_cell.length_b   1.000
_cell.length_c   1.000
_cell.angle_alpha   90.00
_cell.angle_beta   90.00
_cell.angle_gamma   90.00
#
_symmetry.space_group_name_H-M   'P 1'
#
loop_
_entity.id
_entity.type
_entity.pdbx_description
1 polymer ?
#
loop_
_entity_poly.entity_id
_entity_poly.type
_entity_poly.pdbx_seq_one_letter_code
_entity_poly.pdbx_strand_id
1 'polypeptide(L)'
;MDLLCPISTPINWHQLNRLGFSEAEYGERGISSDSTAGVMNVPHWIQDTNYCTLVAAVDMFFRRFTNHKLEKFRACTLGSFMKDCVMLTSLNQAAQAFALNPATLVQYIYSPQIAEDVRRIIWGPATEEKNEEYSYFQYMREVNLIPRSPYSASLNPNLFNWCQFIGVLMGQRRSIYARLIPCSSPSMLLIYAAYVVYYVSGIPDARLQFADTPDKQELIMQSSSARKH
;
A
#
# COMPACT_ATOMS: atom_id res chain seq x y z
N MET A 1 -23.58 -15.80 -20.94
CA MET A 1 -23.65 -17.26 -20.87
C MET A 1 -22.32 -17.80 -21.33
N ASP A 2 -21.57 -18.22 -20.32
CA ASP A 2 -20.44 -19.14 -20.23
C ASP A 2 -19.82 -19.73 -21.50
N LEU A 3 -18.47 -19.74 -21.54
CA LEU A 3 -17.68 -20.99 -21.49
C LEU A 3 -16.17 -20.67 -21.23
N LEU A 4 -15.82 -20.76 -19.95
CA LEU A 4 -14.64 -21.43 -19.34
C LEU A 4 -13.32 -21.58 -20.13
N CYS A 5 -12.24 -21.05 -19.54
CA CYS A 5 -10.85 -21.49 -19.75
C CYS A 5 -10.66 -22.97 -19.39
N PRO A 6 -9.90 -23.76 -20.16
CA PRO A 6 -9.38 -25.03 -19.70
C PRO A 6 -8.04 -24.86 -18.96
N ILE A 7 -8.00 -25.52 -17.81
CA ILE A 7 -6.86 -25.72 -16.92
C ILE A 7 -5.91 -26.78 -17.51
N SER A 8 -4.63 -26.64 -17.19
CA SER A 8 -3.55 -27.66 -17.21
C SER A 8 -3.16 -28.31 -18.54
N THR A 9 -2.03 -27.90 -19.09
CA THR A 9 -1.12 -28.83 -19.77
C THR A 9 0.06 -29.14 -18.83
N PRO A 10 0.36 -30.42 -18.54
CA PRO A 10 1.51 -30.78 -17.72
C PRO A 10 2.80 -30.48 -18.47
N ILE A 11 3.78 -29.93 -17.75
CA ILE A 11 5.13 -29.65 -18.25
C ILE A 11 5.75 -30.97 -18.74
N ASN A 12 6.16 -31.00 -20.01
CA ASN A 12 6.77 -32.18 -20.63
C ASN A 12 8.23 -32.32 -20.15
N TRP A 13 8.47 -33.25 -19.22
CA TRP A 13 9.76 -33.52 -18.60
C TRP A 13 10.89 -33.85 -19.57
N HIS A 14 10.60 -34.31 -20.79
CA HIS A 14 11.63 -34.56 -21.81
C HIS A 14 12.32 -33.29 -22.33
N GLN A 15 11.71 -32.11 -22.18
CA GLN A 15 12.36 -30.84 -22.53
C GLN A 15 13.34 -30.35 -21.46
N LEU A 16 13.13 -30.70 -20.18
CA LEU A 16 13.96 -30.23 -19.07
C LEU A 16 15.29 -30.99 -18.93
N ASN A 17 15.36 -32.25 -19.39
CA ASN A 17 16.61 -33.03 -19.38
C ASN A 17 17.68 -32.49 -20.34
N ARG A 18 17.33 -31.65 -21.33
CA ARG A 18 18.32 -30.99 -22.20
C ARG A 18 19.04 -29.82 -21.52
N LEU A 19 18.55 -29.37 -20.36
CA LEU A 19 19.10 -28.24 -19.59
C LEU A 19 19.96 -28.68 -18.39
N GLY A 20 20.30 -29.97 -18.30
CA GLY A 20 21.29 -30.45 -17.32
C GLY A 20 20.80 -30.61 -15.88
N PHE A 21 19.48 -30.68 -15.64
CA PHE A 21 18.95 -31.09 -14.34
C PHE A 21 18.88 -32.62 -14.27
N SER A 22 19.80 -33.25 -13.51
CA SER A 22 19.74 -34.68 -13.22
C SER A 22 18.76 -34.98 -12.09
N GLU A 23 18.04 -36.11 -12.18
CA GLU A 23 17.25 -36.68 -11.08
C GLU A 23 18.14 -36.91 -9.85
N ALA A 24 17.98 -36.06 -8.83
CA ALA A 24 18.43 -36.40 -7.48
C ALA A 24 17.45 -37.43 -6.92
N GLU A 25 17.96 -38.60 -6.57
CA GLU A 25 17.24 -39.71 -5.93
C GLU A 25 16.45 -39.22 -4.70
N TYR A 26 15.16 -38.94 -4.88
CA TYR A 26 14.21 -38.83 -3.78
C TYR A 26 13.66 -40.23 -3.52
N GLY A 27 14.21 -40.91 -2.52
CA GLY A 27 13.57 -42.06 -1.92
C GLY A 27 12.16 -41.68 -1.45
N GLU A 28 11.20 -42.55 -1.75
CA GLU A 28 9.81 -42.48 -1.28
C GLU A 28 9.75 -42.48 0.25
N ARG A 29 9.89 -41.31 0.86
CA ARG A 29 9.22 -41.02 2.13
C ARG A 29 7.96 -40.26 1.77
N GLY A 30 6.83 -40.97 1.79
CA GLY A 30 5.52 -40.34 1.77
C GLY A 30 5.51 -39.21 2.79
N ILE A 31 5.28 -37.98 2.31
CA ILE A 31 5.02 -36.85 3.18
C ILE A 31 3.69 -37.18 3.85
N SER A 32 3.76 -37.73 5.06
CA SER A 32 2.58 -37.89 5.90
C SER A 32 1.95 -36.52 6.11
N SER A 33 0.64 -36.42 5.90
CA SER A 33 -0.16 -35.22 6.14
C SER A 33 -0.18 -34.78 7.63
N ASP A 34 0.55 -35.48 8.51
CA ASP A 34 0.62 -35.24 9.94
C ASP A 34 1.74 -34.28 10.37
N SER A 35 2.63 -33.83 9.47
CA SER A 35 3.68 -32.84 9.80
C SER A 35 3.24 -31.38 9.65
N THR A 36 1.94 -31.09 9.70
CA THR A 36 1.43 -29.71 9.73
C THR A 36 1.63 -29.03 11.08
N ALA A 37 2.00 -29.76 12.13
CA ALA A 37 2.23 -29.24 13.48
C ALA A 37 3.20 -28.03 13.53
N GLY A 38 4.23 -28.03 12.67
CA GLY A 38 5.17 -26.90 12.57
C GLY A 38 4.54 -25.63 11.97
N VAL A 39 3.60 -25.79 11.03
CA VAL A 39 2.90 -24.67 10.36
C VAL A 39 1.76 -24.13 11.22
N MET A 40 1.08 -25.00 11.98
CA MET A 40 -0.03 -24.63 12.87
C MET A 40 0.39 -23.74 14.04
N ASN A 41 1.69 -23.74 14.40
CA ASN A 41 2.25 -22.89 15.45
C ASN A 41 2.81 -21.54 14.93
N VAL A 42 2.95 -21.37 13.61
CA VAL A 42 3.46 -20.13 12.98
C VAL A 42 2.65 -18.87 13.36
N PRO A 43 1.32 -18.90 13.54
CA PRO A 43 0.58 -17.71 13.94
C PRO A 43 1.02 -17.13 15.29
N HIS A 44 1.54 -17.96 16.21
CA HIS A 44 2.02 -17.51 17.51
C HIS A 44 3.32 -16.71 17.41
N TRP A 45 4.12 -16.92 16.36
CA TRP A 45 5.38 -16.18 16.16
C TRP A 45 5.13 -14.70 15.89
N ILE A 46 3.96 -14.35 15.31
CA ILE A 46 3.56 -12.96 15.09
C ILE A 46 3.30 -12.21 16.41
N GLN A 47 3.08 -12.95 17.50
CA GLN A 47 2.91 -12.38 18.84
C GLN A 47 4.24 -12.21 19.58
N ASP A 48 5.30 -12.91 19.15
CA ASP A 48 6.62 -12.79 19.76
C ASP A 48 7.35 -11.53 19.23
N THR A 49 7.60 -10.60 20.15
CA THR A 49 8.32 -9.37 19.88
C THR A 49 9.72 -9.60 19.34
N ASN A 50 10.44 -10.61 19.85
CA ASN A 50 11.82 -10.87 19.44
C ASN A 50 11.86 -11.35 17.99
N TYR A 51 10.94 -12.25 17.63
CA TYR A 51 10.77 -12.70 16.26
C TYR A 51 10.44 -11.54 15.32
N CYS A 52 9.44 -10.72 15.66
CA CYS A 52 9.07 -9.52 14.91
C CYS A 52 10.22 -8.53 14.72
N THR A 53 11.02 -8.31 15.77
CA THR A 53 12.20 -7.43 15.72
C THR A 53 13.26 -7.97 14.78
N LEU A 54 13.52 -9.28 14.80
CA LEU A 54 14.46 -9.93 13.89
C LEU A 54 14.00 -9.83 12.43
N VAL A 55 12.71 -10.09 12.16
CA VAL A 55 12.12 -9.96 10.82
C VAL A 55 12.27 -8.52 10.30
N ALA A 56 11.99 -7.52 11.14
CA ALA A 56 12.16 -6.12 10.78
C ALA A 56 13.62 -5.74 10.53
N ALA A 57 14.55 -6.22 11.35
CA ALA A 57 15.98 -5.98 11.16
C ALA A 57 16.48 -6.56 9.83
N VAL A 58 16.03 -7.77 9.47
CA VAL A 58 16.34 -8.40 8.19
C VAL A 58 15.76 -7.62 7.02
N ASP A 59 14.50 -7.18 7.11
CA ASP A 59 13.89 -6.36 6.06
C ASP A 59 14.61 -5.03 5.88
N MET A 60 14.93 -4.34 6.99
CA MET A 60 15.66 -3.06 7.00
C MET A 60 17.05 -3.21 6.37
N PHE A 61 17.78 -4.26 6.72
CA PHE A 61 19.11 -4.54 6.17
C PHE A 61 19.06 -4.74 4.65
N PHE A 62 18.21 -5.64 4.16
CA PHE A 62 18.12 -5.90 2.72
C PHE A 62 17.48 -4.74 1.94
N ARG A 63 16.69 -3.88 2.59
CA ARG A 63 16.17 -2.66 1.98
C ARG A 63 17.26 -1.61 1.74
N ARG A 64 18.26 -1.53 2.64
CA ARG A 64 19.45 -0.70 2.45
C ARG A 64 20.44 -1.33 1.46
N PHE A 65 20.61 -2.65 1.49
CA PHE A 65 21.56 -3.39 0.67
C PHE A 65 20.86 -4.22 -0.41
N THR A 66 20.28 -3.54 -1.41
CA THR A 66 19.49 -4.18 -2.47
C THR A 66 20.29 -5.13 -3.37
N ASN A 67 21.61 -4.96 -3.45
CA ASN A 67 22.50 -5.81 -4.25
C ASN A 67 23.02 -7.05 -3.50
N HIS A 68 22.53 -7.31 -2.29
CA HIS A 68 22.98 -8.46 -1.51
C HIS A 68 22.45 -9.78 -2.10
N LYS A 69 23.27 -10.84 -2.07
CA LYS A 69 22.92 -12.17 -2.63
C LYS A 69 21.61 -12.76 -2.10
N LEU A 70 21.25 -12.37 -0.87
CA LEU A 70 20.10 -12.85 -0.12
C LEU A 70 18.93 -11.85 -0.05
N GLU A 71 18.97 -10.76 -0.84
CA GLU A 71 17.91 -9.73 -0.85
C GLU A 71 16.51 -10.30 -1.12
N LYS A 72 16.43 -11.41 -1.88
CA LYS A 72 15.19 -12.12 -2.18
C LYS A 72 14.41 -12.57 -0.94
N PHE A 73 15.06 -12.71 0.24
CA PHE A 73 14.34 -13.01 1.49
C PHE A 73 13.35 -11.91 1.88
N ARG A 74 13.47 -10.70 1.33
CA ARG A 74 12.50 -9.63 1.52
C ARG A 74 11.09 -10.01 1.13
N ALA A 75 10.91 -10.91 0.15
CA ALA A 75 9.59 -11.41 -0.21
C ALA A 75 8.78 -11.93 1.00
N CYS A 76 9.47 -12.47 2.01
CA CYS A 76 8.87 -12.96 3.24
C CYS A 76 8.77 -11.90 4.36
N THR A 77 9.61 -10.87 4.33
CA THR A 77 9.70 -9.85 5.40
C THR A 77 9.01 -8.53 5.07
N LEU A 78 8.54 -8.35 3.83
CA LEU A 78 7.87 -7.14 3.35
C LEU A 78 6.69 -6.70 4.22
N GLY A 79 6.01 -7.65 4.89
CA GLY A 79 4.90 -7.36 5.79
C GLY A 79 5.28 -6.60 7.08
N SER A 80 6.57 -6.57 7.43
CA SER A 80 7.09 -5.80 8.57
C SER A 80 7.19 -4.30 8.27
N PHE A 81 7.33 -3.94 6.99
CA PHE A 81 7.48 -2.56 6.55
C PHE A 81 6.18 -1.77 6.67
N MET A 82 6.22 -0.61 7.33
CA MET A 82 5.09 0.28 7.55
C MET A 82 3.89 -0.42 8.24
N LYS A 83 4.18 -1.45 9.04
CA LYS A 83 3.16 -2.16 9.83
C LYS A 83 2.48 -1.17 10.78
N ASP A 84 1.15 -1.29 10.88
CA ASP A 84 0.29 -0.37 11.64
C ASP A 84 0.40 1.12 11.21
N CYS A 85 0.85 1.41 10.00
CA CYS A 85 0.93 2.76 9.43
C CYS A 85 -0.05 2.97 8.25
N VAL A 86 -1.17 2.25 8.27
CA VAL A 86 -2.13 2.22 7.17
C VAL A 86 -2.72 3.60 6.85
N MET A 87 -2.74 4.54 7.81
CA MET A 87 -3.23 5.89 7.54
C MET A 87 -2.42 6.64 6.50
N LEU A 88 -1.09 6.51 6.54
CA LEU A 88 -0.19 7.15 5.58
C LEU A 88 -0.43 6.61 4.17
N THR A 89 -0.57 5.29 4.05
CA THR A 89 -0.85 4.65 2.76
C THR A 89 -2.25 4.98 2.24
N SER A 90 -3.28 4.98 3.10
CA SER A 90 -4.65 5.34 2.72
C SER A 90 -4.77 6.80 2.28
N LEU A 91 -4.09 7.73 2.96
CA LEU A 91 -4.08 9.14 2.57
C LEU A 91 -3.39 9.34 1.22
N ASN A 92 -2.25 8.67 1.00
CA ASN A 92 -1.55 8.69 -0.29
C ASN A 92 -2.43 8.12 -1.42
N GLN A 93 -3.14 7.02 -1.18
CA GLN A 93 -4.03 6.41 -2.17
C GLN A 93 -5.23 7.29 -2.50
N ALA A 94 -5.83 7.94 -1.51
CA ALA A 94 -6.90 8.90 -1.73
C ALA A 94 -6.42 10.12 -2.54
N ALA A 95 -5.21 10.63 -2.27
CA ALA A 95 -4.63 11.73 -3.03
C ALA A 95 -4.29 11.34 -4.48
N GLN A 96 -3.76 10.12 -4.67
CA GLN A 96 -3.50 9.54 -5.99
C GLN A 96 -4.78 9.41 -6.84
N ALA A 97 -5.96 9.23 -6.22
CA ALA A 97 -7.23 9.18 -6.93
C ALA A 97 -7.50 10.46 -7.74
N PHE A 98 -7.00 11.60 -7.25
CA PHE A 98 -7.18 12.92 -7.87
C PHE A 98 -5.92 13.42 -8.60
N ALA A 99 -4.86 12.60 -8.69
CA ALA A 99 -3.53 13.05 -9.11
C ALA A 99 -3.02 14.28 -8.33
N LEU A 100 -3.37 14.37 -7.03
CA LEU A 100 -2.97 15.45 -6.14
C LEU A 100 -1.91 14.98 -5.14
N ASN A 101 -1.21 15.96 -4.57
CA ASN A 101 -0.37 15.72 -3.41
C ASN A 101 -1.25 15.52 -2.15
N PRO A 102 -0.87 14.64 -1.21
CA PRO A 102 -1.57 14.44 0.06
C PRO A 102 -1.78 15.74 0.84
N ALA A 103 -0.78 16.62 0.83
CA ALA A 103 -0.82 17.94 1.46
C ALA A 103 -1.90 18.87 0.87
N THR A 104 -2.24 18.69 -0.40
CA THR A 104 -3.33 19.44 -1.05
C THR A 104 -4.68 18.83 -0.69
N LEU A 105 -4.78 17.50 -0.66
CA LEU A 105 -6.02 16.81 -0.29
C LEU A 105 -6.50 17.18 1.12
N VAL A 106 -5.59 17.28 2.09
CA VAL A 106 -5.94 17.62 3.48
C VAL A 106 -6.49 19.05 3.65
N GLN A 107 -6.32 19.94 2.67
CA GLN A 107 -6.90 21.29 2.70
C GLN A 107 -8.43 21.26 2.51
N TYR A 108 -8.97 20.19 1.93
CA TYR A 108 -10.40 20.00 1.70
C TYR A 108 -11.12 19.30 2.86
N ILE A 109 -10.56 19.36 4.07
CA ILE A 109 -11.15 18.75 5.26
C ILE A 109 -12.11 19.73 5.92
N TYR A 110 -13.40 19.40 5.88
CA TYR A 110 -14.47 20.22 6.45
C TYR A 110 -14.95 19.76 7.84
N SER A 111 -14.51 18.58 8.31
CA SER A 111 -14.90 18.03 9.61
C SER A 111 -13.82 18.28 10.66
N PRO A 112 -14.17 18.79 11.85
CA PRO A 112 -13.22 18.98 12.94
C PRO A 112 -12.65 17.65 13.45
N GLN A 113 -13.41 16.56 13.39
CA GLN A 113 -12.95 15.24 13.82
C GLN A 113 -11.88 14.68 12.86
N ILE A 114 -12.03 14.88 11.55
CA ILE A 114 -11.00 14.52 10.58
C ILE A 114 -9.76 15.41 10.75
N ALA A 115 -9.95 16.70 11.01
CA ALA A 115 -8.85 17.63 11.23
C ALA A 115 -8.00 17.24 12.46
N GLU A 116 -8.62 16.72 13.52
CA GLU A 116 -7.91 16.18 14.69
C GLU A 116 -7.03 14.97 14.32
N ASP A 117 -7.58 14.03 13.53
CA ASP A 117 -6.87 12.86 13.05
C ASP A 117 -5.67 13.26 12.16
N VAL A 118 -5.87 14.25 11.28
CA VAL A 118 -4.78 14.82 10.48
C VAL A 118 -3.74 15.51 11.35
N ARG A 119 -4.16 16.22 12.41
CA ARG A 119 -3.22 16.88 13.31
C ARG A 119 -2.26 15.87 13.94
N ARG A 120 -2.80 14.75 14.41
CA ARG A 120 -2.04 13.65 15.00
C ARG A 120 -1.00 13.06 14.04
N ILE A 121 -1.32 12.96 12.76
CA ILE A 121 -0.45 12.33 11.75
C ILE A 121 0.60 13.31 11.22
N ILE A 122 0.19 14.52 10.85
CA ILE A 122 1.06 15.51 10.20
C ILE A 122 1.91 16.26 11.23
N TRP A 123 1.30 16.70 12.34
CA TRP A 123 1.94 17.58 13.33
C TRP A 123 2.57 16.83 14.51
N GLY A 124 2.92 15.56 14.29
CA GLY A 124 3.78 14.85 15.24
C GLY A 124 5.15 15.53 15.40
N PRO A 125 5.92 15.19 16.44
CA PRO A 125 7.20 15.83 16.75
C PRO A 125 8.13 15.89 15.52
N ALA A 126 8.86 16.99 15.35
CA ALA A 126 9.83 17.15 14.27
C ALA A 126 10.98 16.11 14.33
N THR A 127 11.13 15.43 15.47
CA THR A 127 12.07 14.32 15.67
C THR A 127 11.60 13.02 15.01
N GLU A 128 10.37 12.93 14.53
CA GLU A 128 9.89 11.77 13.80
C GLU A 128 10.45 11.79 12.37
N GLU A 129 11.31 10.82 12.06
CA GLU A 129 12.01 10.66 10.77
C GLU A 129 11.09 10.12 9.64
N LYS A 130 9.90 10.71 9.47
CA LYS A 130 8.86 10.24 8.52
C LYS A 130 9.32 10.25 7.07
N ASN A 131 10.18 11.20 6.73
CA ASN A 131 10.66 11.45 5.38
C ASN A 131 11.98 10.73 5.06
N GLU A 132 12.59 10.07 6.05
CA GLU A 132 13.87 9.39 5.88
C GLU A 132 13.63 7.95 5.41
N GLU A 133 14.10 7.60 4.22
CA GLU A 133 13.81 6.30 3.58
C GLU A 133 14.33 5.09 4.38
N TYR A 134 15.45 5.24 5.08
CA TYR A 134 16.15 4.16 5.80
C TYR A 134 16.09 4.32 7.32
N SER A 135 15.00 4.87 7.84
CA SER A 135 14.80 5.09 9.27
C SER A 135 14.26 3.84 9.99
N TYR A 136 14.35 3.85 11.33
CA TYR A 136 13.56 2.95 12.16
C TYR A 136 12.06 3.29 12.17
N PHE A 137 11.68 4.49 11.71
CA PHE A 137 10.29 4.94 11.63
C PHE A 137 9.40 3.93 10.91
N GLN A 138 9.84 3.40 9.77
CA GLN A 138 9.06 2.44 8.98
C GLN A 138 8.84 1.10 9.70
N TYR A 139 9.63 0.80 10.72
CA TYR A 139 9.57 -0.46 11.48
C TYR A 139 9.15 -0.25 12.94
N MET A 140 8.77 0.96 13.35
CA MET A 140 8.55 1.35 14.75
C MET A 140 7.63 0.41 15.54
N ARG A 141 6.67 -0.25 14.87
CA ARG A 141 5.80 -1.25 15.49
C ARG A 141 6.51 -2.58 15.74
N GLU A 142 7.24 -3.09 14.76
CA GLU A 142 7.90 -4.40 14.83
C GLU A 142 9.13 -4.38 15.75
N VAL A 143 9.86 -3.26 15.79
CA VAL A 143 10.97 -3.05 16.73
C VAL A 143 10.51 -2.55 18.10
N ASN A 144 9.19 -2.46 18.32
CA ASN A 144 8.56 -2.04 19.59
C ASN A 144 9.05 -0.68 20.14
N LEU A 145 9.39 0.28 19.26
CA LEU A 145 9.69 1.66 19.67
C LEU A 145 8.48 2.34 20.30
N ILE A 146 7.28 1.98 19.84
CA ILE A 146 6.03 2.50 20.36
C ILE A 146 5.04 1.35 20.60
N PRO A 147 4.28 1.36 21.72
CA PRO A 147 3.31 0.31 22.03
C PRO A 147 2.09 0.35 21.09
N ARG A 148 1.75 1.54 20.58
CA ARG A 148 0.62 1.74 19.67
C ARG A 148 0.98 2.80 18.63
N SER A 149 0.79 2.46 17.35
CA SER A 149 1.08 3.37 16.24
C SER A 149 0.05 4.49 16.14
N PRO A 150 0.46 5.78 16.25
CA PRO A 150 -0.43 6.92 16.02
C PRO A 150 -0.88 7.03 14.55
N TYR A 151 -0.31 6.22 13.65
CA TYR A 151 -0.64 6.12 12.22
C TYR A 151 -1.58 4.93 11.91
N SER A 152 -2.08 4.26 12.94
CA SER A 152 -3.02 3.15 12.76
C SER A 152 -4.42 3.66 12.43
N ALA A 153 -5.19 2.88 11.68
CA ALA A 153 -6.59 3.22 11.38
C ALA A 153 -7.47 3.22 12.63
N SER A 154 -7.12 2.41 13.65
CA SER A 154 -7.85 2.36 14.91
C SER A 154 -7.77 3.66 15.73
N LEU A 155 -6.65 4.39 15.62
CA LEU A 155 -6.47 5.68 16.29
C LEU A 155 -6.98 6.85 15.47
N ASN A 156 -7.19 6.68 14.16
CA ASN A 156 -7.65 7.72 13.24
C ASN A 156 -8.87 7.25 12.42
N PRO A 157 -9.96 6.83 13.08
CA PRO A 157 -11.07 6.18 12.40
C PRO A 157 -11.81 7.12 11.43
N ASN A 158 -11.88 8.42 11.73
CA ASN A 158 -12.62 9.36 10.89
C ASN A 158 -11.86 9.64 9.60
N LEU A 159 -10.56 9.93 9.71
CA LEU A 159 -9.72 10.11 8.54
C LEU A 159 -9.60 8.82 7.71
N PHE A 160 -9.50 7.65 8.36
CA PHE A 160 -9.42 6.38 7.64
C PHE A 160 -10.63 6.17 6.75
N ASN A 161 -11.83 6.22 7.36
CA ASN A 161 -13.08 5.99 6.66
C ASN A 161 -13.31 7.06 5.58
N TRP A 162 -12.97 8.32 5.84
CA TRP A 162 -13.08 9.38 4.83
C TRP A 162 -12.18 9.10 3.61
N CYS A 163 -10.92 8.69 3.80
CA CYS A 163 -10.06 8.27 2.69
C CYS A 163 -10.62 7.06 1.94
N GLN A 164 -11.19 6.07 2.64
CA GLN A 164 -11.82 4.92 1.99
C GLN A 164 -13.07 5.33 1.20
N PHE A 165 -13.92 6.23 1.72
CA PHE A 165 -15.10 6.72 1.01
C PHE A 165 -14.72 7.47 -0.27
N ILE A 166 -13.68 8.31 -0.23
CA ILE A 166 -13.11 8.92 -1.44
C ILE A 166 -12.72 7.83 -2.45
N GLY A 167 -11.96 6.83 -2.01
CA GLY A 167 -11.52 5.74 -2.87
C GLY A 167 -12.69 4.93 -3.46
N VAL A 168 -13.74 4.68 -2.68
CA VAL A 168 -14.96 3.99 -3.14
C VAL A 168 -15.66 4.81 -4.23
N LEU A 169 -15.85 6.12 -4.02
CA LEU A 169 -16.48 7.02 -4.99
C LEU A 169 -15.65 7.16 -6.28
N MET A 170 -14.32 7.06 -6.18
CA MET A 170 -13.40 7.08 -7.31
C MET A 170 -13.17 5.68 -7.94
N GLY A 171 -13.87 4.63 -7.47
CA GLY A 171 -13.78 3.28 -8.03
C GLY A 171 -12.50 2.51 -7.68
N GLN A 172 -11.76 2.90 -6.64
CA GLN A 172 -10.58 2.19 -6.18
C GLN A 172 -10.96 0.87 -5.51
N ARG A 173 -10.58 -0.26 -6.14
CA ARG A 173 -10.87 -1.62 -5.65
C ARG A 173 -10.45 -1.86 -4.20
N ARG A 174 -9.29 -1.37 -3.80
CA ARG A 174 -8.78 -1.54 -2.42
C ARG A 174 -9.73 -0.95 -1.38
N SER A 175 -10.30 0.22 -1.67
CA SER A 175 -11.19 0.93 -0.74
C SER A 175 -12.58 0.30 -0.65
N ILE A 176 -13.04 -0.36 -1.72
CA ILE A 176 -14.29 -1.13 -1.74
C ILE A 176 -14.25 -2.31 -0.75
N TYR A 177 -13.09 -2.97 -0.64
CA TYR A 177 -12.89 -4.10 0.30
C TYR A 177 -12.36 -3.66 1.67
N ALA A 178 -12.18 -2.36 1.91
CA ALA A 178 -11.69 -1.88 3.20
C ALA A 178 -12.78 -2.02 4.28
N ARG A 179 -12.38 -2.46 5.46
CA ARG A 179 -13.29 -2.59 6.60
C ARG A 179 -13.70 -1.22 7.12
N LEU A 180 -15.01 -0.98 7.25
CA LEU A 180 -15.54 0.20 7.93
C LEU A 180 -15.16 0.17 9.43
N ILE A 181 -14.49 1.21 9.91
CA ILE A 181 -14.08 1.33 11.30
C ILE A 181 -15.16 2.12 12.07
N PRO A 182 -15.51 1.74 13.31
CA PRO A 182 -16.40 2.55 14.14
C PRO A 182 -15.89 3.99 14.26
N CYS A 183 -16.74 4.96 13.88
CA CYS A 183 -16.43 6.39 13.88
C CYS A 183 -17.65 7.17 14.38
N SER A 184 -17.49 8.48 14.62
CA SER A 184 -18.56 9.30 15.23
C SER A 184 -19.80 9.40 14.35
N SER A 185 -19.63 9.65 13.05
CA SER A 185 -20.74 9.77 12.10
C SER A 185 -20.33 9.35 10.68
N PRO A 186 -20.51 8.07 10.30
CA PRO A 186 -20.08 7.57 8.99
C PRO A 186 -20.84 8.23 7.83
N SER A 187 -22.13 8.54 8.00
CA SER A 187 -22.94 9.19 6.97
C SER A 187 -22.45 10.60 6.64
N MET A 188 -22.06 11.39 7.66
CA MET A 188 -21.51 12.72 7.45
C MET A 188 -20.13 12.66 6.78
N LEU A 189 -19.28 11.70 7.17
CA LEU A 189 -17.99 11.47 6.51
C LEU A 189 -18.16 11.14 5.03
N LEU A 190 -19.18 10.35 4.67
CA LEU A 190 -19.50 10.05 3.28
C LEU A 190 -19.95 11.30 2.52
N ILE A 191 -20.80 12.15 3.11
CA ILE A 191 -21.22 13.42 2.50
C ILE A 191 -20.01 14.34 2.26
N TYR A 192 -19.11 14.47 3.24
CA TYR A 192 -17.89 15.26 3.06
C TYR A 192 -16.97 14.68 1.97
N ALA A 193 -16.83 13.35 1.90
CA ALA A 193 -16.08 12.70 0.83
C ALA A 193 -16.71 12.96 -0.55
N ALA A 194 -18.03 12.84 -0.66
CA ALA A 194 -18.77 13.11 -1.89
C ALA A 194 -18.63 14.57 -2.35
N TYR A 195 -18.66 15.51 -1.41
CA TYR A 195 -18.45 16.92 -1.70
C TYR A 195 -17.05 17.18 -2.27
N VAL A 196 -16.00 16.59 -1.68
CA VAL A 196 -14.63 16.71 -2.17
C VAL A 196 -14.46 16.05 -3.53
N VAL A 197 -15.02 14.85 -3.73
CA VAL A 197 -14.99 14.18 -5.04
C VAL A 197 -15.68 15.03 -6.09
N TYR A 198 -16.85 15.58 -5.81
CA TYR A 198 -17.57 16.44 -6.74
C TYR A 198 -16.79 17.72 -7.09
N TYR A 199 -16.18 18.36 -6.09
CA TYR A 199 -15.44 19.60 -6.27
C TYR A 199 -14.11 19.40 -7.02
N VAL A 200 -13.34 18.38 -6.61
CA VAL A 200 -11.99 18.10 -7.12
C VAL A 200 -12.02 17.34 -8.45
N SER A 201 -12.93 16.37 -8.61
CA SER A 201 -13.14 15.66 -9.87
C SER A 201 -14.00 16.43 -10.87
N GLY A 202 -14.06 17.77 -10.75
CA GLY A 202 -14.67 18.64 -11.75
C GLY A 202 -14.05 18.48 -13.14
N ILE A 203 -14.28 19.45 -14.03
CA ILE A 203 -13.93 19.36 -15.46
C ILE A 203 -12.52 18.75 -15.62
N PRO A 204 -12.40 17.55 -16.23
CA PRO A 204 -11.11 16.90 -16.39
C PRO A 204 -10.20 17.84 -17.17
N ASP A 205 -8.94 17.96 -16.75
CA ASP A 205 -7.90 18.70 -17.48
C ASP A 205 -7.53 17.91 -18.76
N ALA A 206 -8.51 17.80 -19.65
CA ALA A 206 -8.44 17.05 -20.89
C ALA A 206 -7.60 17.88 -21.87
N ARG A 207 -6.32 17.55 -21.94
CA ARG A 207 -5.37 18.18 -22.84
C ARG A 207 -5.03 17.25 -23.99
N LEU A 208 -4.89 17.82 -25.17
CA LEU A 208 -4.31 17.13 -26.31
C LEU A 208 -2.83 16.85 -25.97
N GLN A 209 -2.43 15.58 -25.97
CA GLN A 209 -1.03 15.18 -25.73
C GLN A 209 -0.27 14.84 -27.01
N PHE A 210 -1.01 14.46 -28.06
CA PHE A 210 -0.46 14.03 -29.33
C PHE A 210 -1.16 14.74 -30.47
N ALA A 211 -0.38 15.10 -31.48
CA ALA A 211 -0.83 15.79 -32.67
C ALA A 211 -0.03 15.31 -33.89
N ASP A 212 -0.72 14.93 -34.94
CA ASP A 212 -0.15 14.50 -36.23
C ASP A 212 0.24 15.71 -37.10
N THR A 213 -0.52 16.80 -37.00
CA THR A 213 -0.30 18.03 -37.76
C THR A 213 0.63 18.99 -36.99
N PRO A 214 1.61 19.65 -37.65
CA PRO A 214 2.51 20.60 -37.01
C PRO A 214 1.78 21.73 -36.27
N ASP A 215 0.70 22.28 -36.83
CA ASP A 215 -0.10 23.34 -36.19
C ASP A 215 -0.68 22.93 -34.83
N LYS A 216 -1.07 21.65 -34.70
CA LYS A 216 -1.59 21.11 -33.45
C LYS A 216 -0.48 20.83 -32.44
N GLN A 217 0.75 20.60 -32.88
CA GLN A 217 1.91 20.46 -32.00
C GLN A 217 2.30 21.82 -31.37
N GLU A 218 2.17 22.92 -32.13
CA GLU A 218 2.40 24.26 -31.60
C GLU A 218 1.37 24.64 -30.52
N LEU A 219 0.10 24.29 -30.71
CA LEU A 219 -0.95 24.48 -29.69
C LEU A 219 -0.64 23.73 -28.39
N ILE A 220 -0.06 22.53 -28.48
CA ILE A 220 0.40 21.76 -27.31
C ILE A 220 1.56 22.50 -26.62
N MET A 221 2.55 23.00 -27.37
CA MET A 221 3.67 23.77 -26.81
C MET A 221 3.24 25.10 -26.15
N GLN A 222 2.26 25.79 -26.71
CA GLN A 222 1.72 27.02 -26.13
C GLN A 222 0.94 26.75 -24.83
N SER A 223 0.12 25.70 -24.81
CA SER A 223 -0.65 25.30 -23.61
C SER A 223 0.22 24.81 -22.44
N SER A 224 1.43 24.31 -22.73
CA SER A 224 2.41 23.90 -21.71
C SER A 224 3.25 25.08 -21.19
N SER A 225 3.52 26.10 -22.02
CA SER A 225 4.27 27.29 -21.64
C SER A 225 3.49 28.25 -20.73
N ALA A 226 2.16 28.33 -20.89
CA ALA A 226 1.28 29.18 -20.07
C ALA A 226 1.21 28.79 -18.57
N ARG A 227 1.81 27.66 -18.17
CA ARG A 227 1.78 27.14 -16.79
C ARG A 227 3.04 27.41 -15.96
N LYS A 228 4.07 28.05 -16.54
CA LYS A 228 5.32 28.37 -15.82
C LYS A 228 5.28 29.69 -15.02
N HIS A 229 4.10 30.32 -14.89
CA HIS A 229 3.86 31.53 -14.11
C HIS A 229 2.83 31.31 -13.02
#